data_AF-A0AAV0QXS8-F1
#
_entry.id   AF-A0AAV0QXS8-F1
#
_cell.length_a   1.000
_cell.length_b   1.000
_cell.length_c   1.000
_cell.angle_alpha   90.00
_cell.angle_beta   90.00
_cell.angle_gamma   90.00
#
_symmetry.space_group_name_H-M   'P 1'
#
loop_
_entity.id
_entity.type
_entity.pdbx_description
1 polymer ?
#
loop_
_entity_poly.entity_id
_entity_poly.type
_entity_poly.pdbx_seq_one_letter_code
_entity_poly.pdbx_strand_id
1 'polypeptide(L)'
;GALPVPYQLKLFKQYVKKLRTLVGEQRSDDIIKNSLYVISLGNNDVGLTYFLRKKKSDMASYSSFLVSQASATLRQLYGLGVRNIVHLSTIVTGCVPASRTLFGGVRRQCNDESNELAMMYNKKLSNEIERLNNDVRLPNSSIVFVDVYYPLFNMIRYPENYGFAITKKACCGTGTVEFGILCNPLAPTCTNISKYIFWDGVHPTEKTYKIIFSKIGKSVDKLLRKQL
;
A
#
# COMPACT_ATOMS: atom_id res chain seq x y z
N GLY A 1 -9.68 -8.50 6.99
CA GLY A 1 -8.76 -8.84 5.88
C GLY A 1 -9.15 -8.06 4.63
N ALA A 2 -8.22 -7.85 3.69
CA ALA A 2 -8.52 -7.18 2.43
C ALA A 2 -9.13 -8.16 1.40
N LEU A 3 -10.03 -7.67 0.55
CA LEU A 3 -10.62 -8.47 -0.52
C LEU A 3 -9.57 -8.75 -1.62
N PRO A 4 -9.55 -9.93 -2.26
CA PRO A 4 -8.68 -10.19 -3.39
C PRO A 4 -8.91 -9.21 -4.55
N VAL A 5 -7.85 -8.79 -5.24
CA VAL A 5 -7.92 -7.81 -6.35
C VAL A 5 -8.94 -8.18 -7.44
N PRO A 6 -9.03 -9.44 -7.92
CA PRO A 6 -10.04 -9.80 -8.91
C PRO A 6 -11.47 -9.55 -8.43
N TYR A 7 -11.71 -9.74 -7.13
CA TYR A 7 -13.02 -9.48 -6.52
C TYR A 7 -13.29 -7.98 -6.38
N GLN A 8 -12.29 -7.17 -5.99
CA GLN A 8 -12.42 -5.71 -5.99
C GLN A 8 -12.74 -5.16 -7.39
N LEU A 9 -12.07 -5.65 -8.43
CA LEU A 9 -12.36 -5.30 -9.83
C LEU A 9 -13.78 -5.71 -10.24
N LYS A 10 -14.26 -6.89 -9.81
CA LYS A 10 -15.65 -7.33 -10.05
C LYS A 10 -16.64 -6.35 -9.41
N LEU A 11 -16.41 -5.96 -8.16
CA LEU A 11 -17.26 -4.99 -7.45
C LEU A 11 -17.24 -3.62 -8.15
N PHE A 12 -16.06 -3.17 -8.60
CA PHE A 12 -15.95 -1.91 -9.33
C PHE A 12 -16.70 -1.95 -10.67
N LYS A 13 -16.63 -3.05 -11.43
CA LYS A 13 -17.45 -3.25 -12.64
C LYS A 13 -18.94 -3.18 -12.35
N GLN A 14 -19.39 -3.74 -11.22
CA GLN A 14 -20.79 -3.65 -10.80
C GLN A 14 -21.17 -2.21 -10.40
N TYR A 15 -20.27 -1.49 -9.73
CA TYR A 15 -20.46 -0.07 -9.42
C TYR A 15 -20.63 0.76 -10.69
N VAL A 16 -19.76 0.59 -11.69
CA VAL A 16 -19.87 1.32 -12.97
C VAL A 16 -21.22 1.07 -13.64
N LYS A 17 -21.71 -0.18 -13.66
CA LYS A 17 -23.05 -0.49 -14.18
C LYS A 17 -24.16 0.23 -13.42
N LYS A 18 -24.13 0.20 -12.09
CA LYS A 18 -25.11 0.89 -11.25
C LYS A 18 -25.07 2.40 -11.48
N LEU A 19 -23.89 2.98 -11.56
CA LEU A 19 -23.70 4.40 -11.82
C LEU A 19 -24.33 4.81 -13.15
N ARG A 20 -24.06 4.05 -14.23
CA ARG A 20 -24.67 4.27 -15.54
C ARG A 20 -26.20 4.22 -15.50
N THR A 21 -26.79 3.27 -14.77
CA THR A 21 -28.26 3.20 -14.60
C THR A 21 -28.82 4.43 -13.87
N LEU A 22 -28.08 4.97 -12.90
CA LEU A 22 -28.55 6.07 -12.05
C LEU A 22 -28.41 7.44 -12.71
N VAL A 23 -27.32 7.70 -13.43
CA VAL A 23 -26.99 9.04 -13.95
C VAL A 23 -26.90 9.14 -15.47
N GLY A 24 -27.11 8.02 -16.17
CA GLY A 24 -26.89 7.91 -17.61
C GLY A 24 -25.43 7.65 -17.98
N GLU A 25 -25.20 7.23 -19.23
CA GLU A 25 -23.89 6.80 -19.71
C GLU A 25 -22.87 7.95 -19.73
N GLN A 26 -23.20 9.06 -20.39
CA GLN A 26 -22.30 10.20 -20.54
C GLN A 26 -21.82 10.75 -19.19
N ARG A 27 -22.75 11.01 -18.27
CA ARG A 27 -22.43 11.54 -16.94
C ARG A 27 -21.66 10.52 -16.10
N SER A 28 -21.98 9.23 -16.21
CA SER A 28 -21.19 8.18 -15.55
C SER A 28 -19.75 8.16 -16.06
N ASP A 29 -19.55 8.22 -17.37
CA ASP A 29 -18.22 8.21 -17.97
C ASP A 29 -17.41 9.45 -17.56
N ASP A 30 -18.04 10.63 -17.49
CA ASP A 30 -17.41 11.85 -16.96
C ASP A 30 -16.99 11.71 -15.49
N ILE A 31 -17.86 11.14 -14.64
CA ILE A 31 -17.52 10.89 -13.22
C ILE A 31 -16.32 9.95 -13.13
N ILE A 32 -16.34 8.83 -13.84
CA ILE A 32 -15.26 7.82 -13.78
C ILE A 32 -13.94 8.38 -14.34
N LYS A 33 -14.00 9.12 -15.45
CA LYS A 33 -12.83 9.73 -16.08
C LYS A 33 -12.18 10.75 -15.16
N ASN A 34 -12.96 11.61 -14.52
CA ASN A 34 -12.46 12.76 -13.75
C ASN A 34 -12.22 12.45 -12.26
N SER A 35 -12.58 11.26 -11.78
CA SER A 35 -12.29 10.83 -10.40
C SER A 35 -10.83 10.41 -10.22
N LEU A 36 -10.30 10.60 -9.01
CA LEU A 36 -9.01 10.07 -8.58
C LEU A 36 -9.17 8.69 -7.95
N TYR A 37 -8.37 7.73 -8.41
CA TYR A 37 -8.34 6.36 -7.87
C TYR A 37 -7.03 6.10 -7.13
N VAL A 38 -7.12 5.75 -5.85
CA VAL A 38 -5.94 5.41 -5.04
C VAL A 38 -5.84 3.90 -4.92
N ILE A 39 -4.71 3.35 -5.34
CA ILE A 39 -4.43 1.93 -5.42
C ILE A 39 -3.31 1.58 -4.45
N SER A 40 -3.57 0.64 -3.54
CA SER A 40 -2.60 0.14 -2.56
C SER A 40 -2.62 -1.38 -2.57
N LEU A 41 -1.60 -1.99 -3.18
CA LEU A 41 -1.51 -3.42 -3.47
C LEU A 41 -0.12 -3.95 -3.07
N GLY A 42 0.00 -5.25 -2.82
CA GLY A 42 1.30 -5.93 -2.70
C GLY A 42 1.88 -6.07 -1.29
N ASN A 43 1.40 -5.34 -0.28
CA ASN A 43 1.94 -5.43 1.09
C ASN A 43 1.85 -6.85 1.68
N ASN A 44 0.72 -7.53 1.50
CA ASN A 44 0.54 -8.90 1.97
C ASN A 44 1.38 -9.89 1.14
N ASP A 45 1.48 -9.66 -0.17
CA ASP A 45 2.23 -10.52 -1.08
C ASP A 45 3.74 -10.51 -0.72
N VAL A 46 4.28 -9.31 -0.51
CA VAL A 46 5.68 -9.08 -0.14
C VAL A 46 5.97 -9.44 1.32
N GLY A 47 5.10 -9.05 2.25
CA GLY A 47 5.35 -9.16 3.70
C GLY A 47 4.99 -10.52 4.30
N LEU A 48 4.14 -11.32 3.64
CA LEU A 48 3.65 -12.59 4.18
C LEU A 48 3.66 -13.71 3.15
N THR A 49 2.97 -13.55 2.01
CA THR A 49 2.75 -14.63 1.05
C THR A 49 4.04 -15.20 0.49
N TYR A 50 5.02 -14.33 0.16
CA TYR A 50 6.33 -14.76 -0.31
C TYR A 50 7.00 -15.71 0.70
N PHE A 51 7.04 -15.34 1.98
CA PHE A 51 7.70 -16.13 3.01
C PHE A 51 6.99 -17.44 3.33
N LEU A 52 5.66 -17.48 3.22
CA LEU A 52 4.88 -18.71 3.33
C LEU A 52 5.08 -19.66 2.12
N ARG A 53 5.51 -19.14 0.97
CA ARG A 53 5.63 -19.87 -0.29
C ARG A 53 7.04 -19.88 -0.87
N LYS A 54 8.06 -19.49 -0.07
CA LYS A 54 9.43 -19.16 -0.51
C LYS A 54 10.09 -20.25 -1.36
N LYS A 55 9.74 -21.52 -1.15
CA LYS A 55 10.24 -22.66 -1.94
C LYS A 55 9.82 -22.65 -3.43
N LYS A 56 8.96 -21.72 -3.88
CA LYS A 56 8.36 -21.74 -5.23
C LYS A 56 8.94 -20.73 -6.21
N SER A 57 9.70 -19.73 -5.76
CA SER A 57 10.23 -18.66 -6.63
C SER A 57 11.28 -17.80 -5.93
N ASP A 58 12.33 -17.40 -6.62
CA ASP A 58 13.26 -16.37 -6.16
C ASP A 58 12.58 -14.98 -6.12
N MET A 59 13.18 -14.02 -5.40
CA MET A 59 12.61 -12.68 -5.24
C MET A 59 12.46 -11.92 -6.55
N ALA A 60 13.39 -12.07 -7.48
CA ALA A 60 13.38 -11.34 -8.73
C ALA A 60 12.21 -11.83 -9.60
N SER A 61 12.05 -13.14 -9.75
CA SER A 61 10.91 -13.73 -10.46
C SER A 61 9.58 -13.39 -9.80
N TYR A 62 9.50 -13.49 -8.46
CA TYR A 62 8.28 -13.20 -7.71
C TYR A 62 7.87 -11.73 -7.80
N SER A 63 8.79 -10.79 -7.62
CA SER A 63 8.50 -9.36 -7.74
C SER A 63 8.09 -8.99 -9.16
N SER A 64 8.70 -9.58 -10.20
CA SER A 64 8.28 -9.40 -11.59
C SER A 64 6.86 -9.92 -11.84
N PHE A 65 6.50 -11.07 -11.26
CA PHE A 65 5.14 -11.59 -11.31
C PHE A 65 4.15 -10.65 -10.62
N LEU A 66 4.45 -10.11 -9.43
CA LEU A 66 3.55 -9.15 -8.78
C LEU A 66 3.36 -7.88 -9.59
N VAL A 67 4.41 -7.39 -10.26
CA VAL A 67 4.35 -6.21 -11.14
C VAL A 67 3.51 -6.49 -12.38
N SER A 68 3.59 -7.68 -12.98
CA SER A 68 2.73 -8.04 -14.12
C SER A 68 1.25 -8.07 -13.71
N GLN A 69 0.94 -8.58 -12.51
CA GLN A 69 -0.42 -8.57 -11.97
C GLN A 69 -0.92 -7.15 -11.68
N ALA A 70 -0.07 -6.26 -11.16
CA ALA A 70 -0.38 -4.86 -10.95
C ALA A 70 -0.64 -4.14 -12.28
N SER A 71 0.22 -4.33 -13.28
CA SER A 71 0.06 -3.79 -14.64
C SER A 71 -1.25 -4.24 -15.29
N ALA A 72 -1.57 -5.54 -15.20
CA ALA A 72 -2.83 -6.07 -15.71
C ALA A 72 -4.05 -5.45 -15.01
N THR A 73 -3.95 -5.18 -13.71
CA THR A 73 -5.01 -4.50 -12.94
C THR A 73 -5.19 -3.05 -13.41
N LEU A 74 -4.09 -2.31 -13.58
CA LEU A 74 -4.11 -0.93 -14.07
C LEU A 74 -4.71 -0.83 -15.48
N ARG A 75 -4.35 -1.74 -16.39
CA ARG A 75 -4.93 -1.81 -17.73
C ARG A 75 -6.43 -2.14 -17.71
N GLN A 76 -6.87 -3.00 -16.81
CA GLN A 76 -8.30 -3.28 -16.63
C GLN A 76 -9.07 -2.07 -16.11
N LEU A 77 -8.53 -1.33 -15.14
CA LEU A 77 -9.13 -0.09 -14.65
C LEU A 77 -9.24 0.93 -15.78
N TYR A 78 -8.16 1.10 -16.56
CA TYR A 78 -8.19 1.96 -17.74
C TYR A 78 -9.29 1.56 -18.74
N GLY A 79 -9.46 0.26 -19.01
CA GLY A 79 -10.54 -0.26 -19.85
C GLY A 79 -11.95 0.00 -19.31
N LEU A 80 -12.09 0.33 -18.02
CA LEU A 80 -13.34 0.74 -17.39
C LEU A 80 -13.56 2.26 -17.38
N GLY A 81 -12.71 3.02 -18.07
CA GLY A 81 -12.82 4.48 -18.17
C GLY A 81 -11.95 5.25 -17.18
N VAL A 82 -11.27 4.57 -16.25
CA VAL A 82 -10.40 5.23 -15.27
C VAL A 82 -9.22 5.89 -15.97
N ARG A 83 -8.93 7.15 -15.63
CA ARG A 83 -7.78 7.89 -16.21
C ARG A 83 -6.78 8.35 -15.18
N ASN A 84 -7.20 8.64 -13.95
CA ASN A 84 -6.35 9.24 -12.93
C ASN A 84 -6.10 8.28 -11.78
N ILE A 85 -4.88 7.79 -11.67
CA ILE A 85 -4.50 6.77 -10.67
C ILE A 85 -3.31 7.25 -9.86
N VAL A 86 -3.42 7.15 -8.54
CA VAL A 86 -2.29 7.14 -7.61
C VAL A 86 -2.06 5.70 -7.18
N HIS A 87 -0.90 5.14 -7.49
CA HIS A 87 -0.49 3.84 -6.99
C HIS A 87 0.53 4.03 -5.88
N LEU A 88 0.18 3.63 -4.66
CA LEU A 88 1.08 3.66 -3.51
C LEU A 88 2.11 2.53 -3.62
N SER A 89 3.34 2.80 -3.17
CA SER A 89 4.33 1.75 -2.94
C SER A 89 3.86 0.78 -1.84
N THR A 90 4.52 -0.37 -1.72
CA THR A 90 4.46 -1.13 -0.46
C THR A 90 5.16 -0.35 0.65
N ILE A 91 4.86 -0.70 1.89
CA ILE A 91 5.52 -0.16 3.07
C ILE A 91 6.80 -0.95 3.38
N VAL A 92 7.55 -0.51 4.39
CA VAL A 92 8.69 -1.24 4.96
C VAL A 92 8.21 -2.47 5.75
N THR A 93 7.72 -3.48 5.02
CA THR A 93 7.04 -4.68 5.54
C THR A 93 7.90 -5.45 6.53
N GLY A 94 9.22 -5.49 6.32
CA GLY A 94 10.14 -6.18 7.22
C GLY A 94 10.23 -5.57 8.62
N CYS A 95 9.88 -4.29 8.77
CA CYS A 95 9.99 -3.55 10.02
C CYS A 95 8.69 -3.43 10.82
N VAL A 96 7.56 -3.95 10.31
CA VAL A 96 6.30 -3.95 11.08
C VAL A 96 6.42 -4.89 12.30
N PRO A 97 5.72 -4.63 13.42
CA PRO A 97 5.86 -5.42 14.64
C PRO A 97 5.68 -6.93 14.43
N ALA A 98 4.71 -7.35 13.61
CA ALA A 98 4.47 -8.76 13.28
C ALA A 98 5.68 -9.43 12.59
N SER A 99 6.26 -8.77 11.59
CA SER A 99 7.47 -9.26 10.91
C SER A 99 8.65 -9.37 11.88
N ARG A 100 8.81 -8.40 12.79
CA ARG A 100 9.85 -8.44 13.82
C ARG A 100 9.66 -9.59 14.82
N THR A 101 8.42 -9.89 15.18
CA THR A 101 8.09 -11.04 16.04
C THR A 101 8.40 -12.35 15.33
N LEU A 102 8.04 -12.49 14.05
CA LEU A 102 8.22 -13.74 13.29
C LEU A 102 9.68 -13.99 12.86
N PHE A 103 10.39 -12.94 12.44
CA PHE A 103 11.65 -13.06 11.72
C PHE A 103 12.80 -12.24 12.32
N GLY A 104 12.52 -11.34 13.26
CA GLY A 104 13.51 -10.41 13.83
C GLY A 104 14.38 -10.98 14.95
N GLY A 105 14.19 -12.25 15.31
CA GLY A 105 14.86 -12.91 16.43
C GLY A 105 14.59 -12.25 17.79
N VAL A 106 15.41 -12.59 18.79
CA VAL A 106 15.27 -12.08 20.18
C VAL A 106 15.33 -10.55 20.23
N ARG A 107 16.14 -9.93 19.35
CA ARG A 107 16.32 -8.47 19.29
C ARG A 107 15.21 -7.73 18.51
N ARG A 108 14.26 -8.47 17.93
CA ARG A 108 13.16 -7.92 17.10
C ARG A 108 13.65 -6.97 16.02
N GLN A 109 14.69 -7.38 15.31
CA GLN A 109 15.22 -6.62 14.17
C GLN A 109 14.23 -6.62 13.00
N CYS A 110 14.41 -5.71 12.05
CA CYS A 110 13.66 -5.82 10.81
C CYS A 110 14.05 -7.10 10.08
N ASN A 111 13.12 -7.65 9.30
CA ASN A 111 13.44 -8.66 8.31
C ASN A 111 14.01 -7.96 7.07
N ASP A 112 15.32 -8.01 6.90
CA ASP A 112 16.01 -7.37 5.76
C ASP A 112 15.60 -8.00 4.43
N GLU A 113 15.36 -9.31 4.40
CA GLU A 113 14.90 -10.03 3.22
C GLU A 113 13.53 -9.52 2.72
N SER A 114 12.61 -9.25 3.65
CA SER A 114 11.29 -8.69 3.32
C SER A 114 11.41 -7.24 2.82
N ASN A 115 12.31 -6.46 3.42
CA ASN A 115 12.56 -5.09 3.00
C ASN A 115 13.23 -5.02 1.61
N GLU A 116 14.14 -5.94 1.31
CA GLU A 116 14.78 -6.07 0.00
C GLU A 116 13.73 -6.39 -1.08
N LEU A 117 12.86 -7.38 -0.84
CA LEU A 117 11.76 -7.70 -1.75
C LEU A 117 10.80 -6.51 -1.94
N ALA A 118 10.47 -5.79 -0.87
CA ALA A 118 9.63 -4.59 -0.94
C ALA A 118 10.26 -3.50 -1.82
N MET A 119 11.54 -3.20 -1.62
CA MET A 119 12.27 -2.23 -2.44
C MET A 119 12.37 -2.66 -3.90
N MET A 120 12.66 -3.95 -4.15
CA MET A 120 12.73 -4.51 -5.50
C MET A 120 11.39 -4.41 -6.22
N TYR A 121 10.29 -4.80 -5.57
CA TYR A 121 8.94 -4.66 -6.10
C TYR A 121 8.61 -3.20 -6.39
N ASN A 122 8.85 -2.29 -5.44
CA ASN A 122 8.55 -0.87 -5.59
C ASN A 122 9.32 -0.24 -6.76
N LYS A 123 10.60 -0.59 -6.93
CA LYS A 123 11.42 -0.09 -8.04
C LYS A 123 10.89 -0.58 -9.39
N LYS A 124 10.58 -1.88 -9.50
CA LYS A 124 10.01 -2.46 -10.74
C LYS A 124 8.63 -1.89 -11.06
N LEU A 125 7.78 -1.71 -10.05
CA LEU A 125 6.46 -1.12 -10.20
C LEU A 125 6.54 0.34 -10.69
N SER A 126 7.44 1.14 -10.12
CA SER A 126 7.65 2.53 -10.55
C SER A 126 8.06 2.59 -12.03
N ASN A 127 8.99 1.73 -12.46
CA ASN A 127 9.42 1.67 -13.86
C ASN A 127 8.28 1.20 -14.78
N GLU A 128 7.47 0.23 -14.35
CA GLU A 128 6.32 -0.23 -15.12
C GLU A 128 5.24 0.84 -15.25
N ILE A 129 5.00 1.64 -14.21
CA ILE A 129 4.08 2.80 -14.26
C ILE A 129 4.58 3.84 -15.26
N GLU A 130 5.88 4.13 -15.29
CA GLU A 130 6.48 5.01 -16.31
C GLU A 130 6.25 4.44 -17.72
N ARG A 131 6.46 3.14 -17.92
CA ARG A 131 6.18 2.48 -19.20
C ARG A 131 4.71 2.56 -19.59
N LEU A 132 3.78 2.41 -18.64
CA LEU A 132 2.34 2.52 -18.89
C LEU A 132 1.93 3.94 -19.30
N ASN A 133 2.49 4.97 -18.65
CA ASN A 133 2.22 6.36 -19.02
C ASN A 133 2.74 6.70 -20.44
N ASN A 134 3.79 6.02 -20.90
CA ASN A 134 4.35 6.17 -22.24
C ASN A 134 3.73 5.21 -23.29
N ASP A 135 2.77 4.36 -22.89
CA ASP A 135 2.12 3.41 -23.80
C ASP A 135 1.06 4.15 -24.62
N VAL A 136 1.29 4.27 -25.94
CA VAL A 136 0.38 4.95 -26.88
C VAL A 136 -1.04 4.35 -26.91
N ARG A 137 -1.23 3.13 -26.40
CA ARG A 137 -2.55 2.48 -26.28
C ARG A 137 -3.33 2.93 -25.04
N LEU A 138 -2.72 3.70 -24.15
CA LEU A 138 -3.33 4.25 -22.93
C LEU A 138 -3.38 5.79 -22.97
N PRO A 139 -3.93 6.41 -24.04
CA PRO A 139 -3.97 7.85 -24.15
C PRO A 139 -4.73 8.49 -22.99
N ASN A 140 -4.30 9.69 -22.59
CA ASN A 140 -4.91 10.47 -21.52
C ASN A 140 -4.94 9.75 -20.16
N SER A 141 -4.13 8.72 -19.97
CA SER A 141 -3.91 8.12 -18.64
C SER A 141 -2.87 8.92 -17.87
N SER A 142 -3.10 9.08 -16.57
CA SER A 142 -2.15 9.65 -15.64
C SER A 142 -2.05 8.73 -14.43
N ILE A 143 -0.97 7.95 -14.40
CA ILE A 143 -0.67 7.04 -13.30
C ILE A 143 0.55 7.57 -12.57
N VAL A 144 0.44 7.82 -11.27
CA VAL A 144 1.56 8.28 -10.45
C VAL A 144 1.89 7.25 -9.38
N PHE A 145 3.16 6.86 -9.35
CA PHE A 145 3.73 6.12 -8.26
C PHE A 145 4.01 7.07 -7.08
N VAL A 146 3.51 6.72 -5.90
CA VAL A 146 3.72 7.48 -4.67
C VAL A 146 4.42 6.61 -3.63
N ASP A 147 5.62 7.03 -3.25
CA ASP A 147 6.43 6.33 -2.26
C ASP A 147 5.95 6.62 -0.83
N VAL A 148 5.43 5.57 -0.19
CA VAL A 148 5.09 5.56 1.24
C VAL A 148 6.07 4.71 2.06
N TYR A 149 7.01 4.03 1.40
CA TYR A 149 8.05 3.22 2.01
C TYR A 149 9.02 4.09 2.79
N TYR A 150 9.66 5.06 2.13
CA TYR A 150 10.70 5.89 2.76
C TYR A 150 10.17 6.80 3.86
N PRO A 151 9.00 7.45 3.74
CA PRO A 151 8.41 8.19 4.85
C PRO A 151 8.24 7.33 6.11
N LEU A 152 7.72 6.10 5.98
CA LEU A 152 7.59 5.18 7.12
C LEU A 152 8.94 4.72 7.66
N PHE A 153 9.87 4.35 6.78
CA PHE A 153 11.22 3.94 7.17
C PHE A 153 11.96 5.03 7.93
N ASN A 154 11.86 6.29 7.48
CA ASN A 154 12.46 7.44 8.15
C ASN A 154 11.89 7.64 9.56
N MET A 155 10.57 7.57 9.72
CA MET A 155 9.95 7.63 11.05
C MET A 155 10.43 6.50 11.97
N ILE A 156 10.66 5.29 11.46
CA ILE A 156 11.18 4.18 12.25
C ILE A 156 12.64 4.41 12.67
N ARG A 157 13.45 4.98 11.78
CA ARG A 157 14.89 5.23 12.00
C ARG A 157 15.16 6.44 12.89
N TYR A 158 14.36 7.49 12.76
CA TYR A 158 14.51 8.75 13.48
C TYR A 158 13.19 9.19 14.16
N PRO A 159 12.64 8.38 15.09
CA PRO A 159 11.30 8.58 15.63
C PRO A 159 11.12 9.90 16.39
N GLU A 160 12.18 10.38 17.05
CA GLU A 160 12.15 11.61 17.85
C GLU A 160 11.83 12.85 17.01
N ASN A 161 12.31 12.90 15.77
CA ASN A 161 12.02 13.99 14.81
C ASN A 161 10.53 14.13 14.48
N TYR A 162 9.73 13.12 14.81
CA TYR A 162 8.30 13.04 14.56
C TYR A 162 7.49 12.91 15.87
N GLY A 163 8.17 13.03 17.03
CA GLY A 163 7.58 12.89 18.35
C GLY A 163 7.09 11.47 18.67
N PHE A 164 7.68 10.45 18.05
CA PHE A 164 7.47 9.04 18.41
C PHE A 164 8.56 8.56 19.38
N ALA A 165 8.25 7.54 20.16
CA ALA A 165 9.19 6.87 21.06
C ALA A 165 9.19 5.35 20.85
N ILE A 166 8.07 4.77 20.40
CA ILE A 166 7.90 3.32 20.28
C ILE A 166 7.73 2.93 18.80
N THR A 167 8.74 2.22 18.27
CA THR A 167 8.83 1.88 16.84
C THR A 167 8.76 0.38 16.54
N LYS A 168 8.94 -0.48 17.56
CA LYS A 168 9.04 -1.94 17.40
C LYS A 168 7.84 -2.72 17.96
N LYS A 169 6.92 -2.06 18.65
CA LYS A 169 5.74 -2.65 19.29
C LYS A 169 4.48 -1.96 18.77
N ALA A 170 3.39 -2.71 18.74
CA ALA A 170 2.07 -2.16 18.51
C ALA A 170 1.52 -1.50 19.78
N CYS A 171 0.58 -0.55 19.61
CA CYS A 171 -0.19 -0.03 20.73
C CYS A 171 -1.28 -1.02 21.17
N CYS A 172 -1.99 -1.62 20.23
CA CYS A 172 -3.01 -2.63 20.44
C CYS A 172 -2.41 -4.02 20.25
N GLY A 173 -2.40 -4.80 21.32
CA GLY A 173 -1.74 -6.11 21.36
C GLY A 173 -0.82 -6.23 22.57
N THR A 174 -0.28 -7.42 22.78
CA THR A 174 0.52 -7.71 23.98
C THR A 174 1.89 -7.05 23.98
N GLY A 175 2.33 -6.49 22.85
CA GLY A 175 3.71 -6.03 22.72
C GLY A 175 4.73 -7.17 22.65
N THR A 176 4.29 -8.44 22.65
CA THR A 176 5.14 -9.64 22.64
C THR A 176 4.91 -10.53 21.44
N VAL A 177 3.64 -10.85 21.16
CA VAL A 177 3.23 -11.71 20.04
C VAL A 177 2.33 -10.90 19.12
N GLU A 178 2.96 -10.15 18.20
CA GLU A 178 2.30 -9.17 17.34
C GLU A 178 1.67 -9.78 16.08
N PHE A 179 1.61 -11.11 15.98
CA PHE A 179 0.98 -11.87 14.90
C PHE A 179 -0.03 -12.92 15.41
N GLY A 180 -0.27 -12.97 16.73
CA GLY A 180 -1.15 -13.94 17.37
C GLY A 180 -2.59 -13.43 17.48
N ILE A 181 -2.95 -12.91 18.64
CA ILE A 181 -4.25 -12.27 18.85
C ILE A 181 -4.25 -10.95 18.08
N LEU A 182 -4.95 -10.93 16.94
CA LEU A 182 -5.21 -9.68 16.21
C LEU A 182 -5.89 -8.68 17.14
N CYS A 183 -5.61 -7.39 16.95
CA CYS A 183 -6.22 -6.32 17.72
C CYS A 183 -7.76 -6.47 17.72
N ASN A 184 -8.33 -6.60 18.92
CA ASN A 184 -9.76 -6.80 19.15
C ASN A 184 -10.14 -6.17 20.50
N PRO A 185 -11.43 -6.07 20.86
CA PRO A 185 -11.86 -5.40 22.08
C PRO A 185 -11.28 -5.95 23.39
N LEU A 186 -10.78 -7.19 23.40
CA LEU A 186 -10.16 -7.84 24.56
C LEU A 186 -8.63 -7.67 24.60
N ALA A 187 -8.03 -7.16 23.53
CA ALA A 187 -6.59 -6.94 23.47
C ALA A 187 -6.21 -5.71 24.31
N PRO A 188 -5.12 -5.77 25.10
CA PRO A 188 -4.64 -4.59 25.82
C PRO A 188 -4.23 -3.50 24.83
N THR A 189 -4.42 -2.26 25.24
CA THR A 189 -4.01 -1.07 24.48
C THR A 189 -3.03 -0.24 25.29
N CYS A 190 -2.11 0.44 24.59
CA CYS A 190 -1.17 1.35 25.20
C CYS A 190 -1.86 2.58 25.79
N THR A 191 -1.24 3.22 26.79
CA THR A 191 -1.79 4.42 27.45
C THR A 191 -1.66 5.69 26.62
N ASN A 192 -0.70 5.77 25.70
CA ASN A 192 -0.47 6.95 24.88
C ASN A 192 -0.12 6.60 23.42
N ILE A 193 -1.15 6.55 22.58
CA ILE A 193 -1.04 6.24 21.15
C ILE A 193 -0.13 7.21 20.37
N SER A 194 -0.01 8.47 20.81
CA SER A 194 0.76 9.50 20.10
C SER A 194 2.27 9.21 20.03
N LYS A 195 2.76 8.32 20.90
CA LYS A 195 4.16 7.88 20.97
C LYS A 195 4.46 6.65 20.11
N TYR A 196 3.44 5.99 19.55
CA TYR A 196 3.58 4.75 18.79
C TYR A 196 3.50 5.00 17.28
N ILE A 197 4.38 4.34 16.53
CA ILE A 197 4.29 4.30 15.06
C ILE A 197 3.19 3.34 14.59
N PHE A 198 2.98 2.24 15.30
CA PHE A 198 2.07 1.18 14.90
C PHE A 198 0.87 1.07 15.84
N TRP A 199 -0.33 0.99 15.25
CA TRP A 199 -1.55 0.70 15.97
C TRP A 199 -1.58 -0.76 16.37
N ASP A 200 -1.46 -1.66 15.40
CA ASP A 200 -1.42 -3.11 15.60
C ASP A 200 -0.13 -3.72 15.01
N GLY A 201 -0.07 -5.05 14.90
CA GLY A 201 1.09 -5.77 14.39
C GLY A 201 1.54 -5.40 12.97
N VAL A 202 0.69 -4.78 12.16
CA VAL A 202 1.01 -4.50 10.74
C VAL A 202 0.60 -3.09 10.28
N HIS A 203 -0.34 -2.44 10.96
CA HIS A 203 -0.88 -1.14 10.56
C HIS A 203 -0.29 0.03 11.37
N PRO A 204 0.16 1.10 10.70
CA PRO A 204 0.52 2.36 11.35
C PRO A 204 -0.61 3.01 12.15
N THR A 205 -0.26 3.91 13.08
CA THR A 205 -1.24 4.75 13.78
C THR A 205 -1.80 5.85 12.88
N GLU A 206 -2.93 6.43 13.27
CA GLU A 206 -3.49 7.61 12.60
C GLU A 206 -2.47 8.75 12.50
N LYS A 207 -1.70 9.02 13.57
CA LYS A 207 -0.64 10.04 13.56
C LYS A 207 0.41 9.73 12.48
N THR A 208 0.85 8.48 12.37
CA THR A 208 1.79 8.06 11.35
C THR A 208 1.21 8.24 9.95
N TYR A 209 -0.05 7.86 9.71
CA TYR A 209 -0.72 8.10 8.43
C TYR A 209 -0.81 9.60 8.08
N LYS A 210 -1.16 10.46 9.04
CA LYS A 210 -1.20 11.93 8.85
C LYS A 210 0.16 12.48 8.44
N ILE A 211 1.24 12.01 9.07
CA ILE A 211 2.61 12.42 8.70
C ILE A 211 2.96 11.93 7.29
N ILE A 212 2.70 10.65 6.96
CA ILE A 212 2.92 10.12 5.60
C ILE A 212 2.18 10.98 4.57
N PHE A 213 0.89 11.23 4.79
CA PHE A 213 0.07 12.06 3.91
C PHE A 213 0.66 13.47 3.75
N SER A 214 1.12 14.12 4.82
CA SER A 214 1.77 15.43 4.74
C SER A 214 3.05 15.45 3.90
N LYS A 215 3.77 14.32 3.83
CA LYS A 215 5.03 14.19 3.06
C LYS A 215 4.76 13.91 1.58
N ILE A 216 3.71 13.15 1.27
CA ILE A 216 3.33 12.80 -0.12
C ILE A 216 2.29 13.76 -0.72
N GLY A 217 1.68 14.62 0.11
CA GLY A 217 0.57 15.51 -0.28
C GLY A 217 0.90 16.36 -1.49
N LYS A 218 2.12 16.91 -1.59
CA LYS A 218 2.54 17.69 -2.77
C LYS A 218 2.48 16.90 -4.08
N SER A 219 2.78 15.60 -4.06
CA SER A 219 2.69 14.74 -5.24
C SER A 219 1.23 14.47 -5.63
N VAL A 220 0.35 14.34 -4.63
CA VAL A 220 -1.09 14.18 -4.82
C VAL A 220 -1.73 15.48 -5.29
N ASP A 221 -1.36 16.63 -4.71
CA ASP A 221 -1.84 17.96 -5.09
C ASP A 221 -1.45 18.30 -6.52
N LYS A 222 -0.24 17.93 -6.95
CA LYS A 222 0.20 18.10 -8.34
C LYS A 222 -0.67 17.31 -9.32
N LEU A 223 -1.28 16.19 -8.89
CA LEU A 223 -2.22 15.42 -9.69
C LEU A 223 -3.60 16.05 -9.71
N LEU A 224 -4.11 16.47 -8.55
CA LEU A 224 -5.39 17.16 -8.44
C LEU A 224 -5.40 18.46 -9.27
N ARG A 225 -4.27 19.17 -9.33
CA ARG A 225 -4.14 20.41 -10.13
C ARG A 225 -4.00 20.20 -11.64
N LYS A 226 -3.68 19.00 -12.13
CA LYS A 226 -3.68 18.69 -13.58
C LYS A 226 -5.08 18.34 -14.11
N GLN A 227 -6.06 18.22 -13.22
CA GLN A 227 -7.45 17.86 -13.53
C GLN A 227 -8.41 19.06 -13.42
N LEU A 228 -7.92 20.20 -12.93
CA LEU A 228 -8.58 21.51 -12.93
C LEU A 228 -7.98 22.36 -14.05
#